data_AF-A0A2X2JEM2-F1
#
_entry.id   AF-A0A2X2JEM2-F1
#
_cell.length_a   1.000
_cell.length_b   1.000
_cell.length_c   1.000
_cell.angle_alpha   90.00
_cell.angle_beta   90.00
_cell.angle_gamma   90.00
#
_symmetry.space_group_name_H-M   'P 1'
#
loop_
_entity.id
_entity.type
_entity.pdbx_description
1 polymer ?
#
loop_
_entity_poly.entity_id
_entity_poly.type
_entity_poly.pdbx_seq_one_letter_code
_entity_poly.pdbx_strand_id
1 'polypeptide(L)'
;MPIDNFSVRPVLGNNTPSHQIPVNIHNRHKPKEWFFSFMYFQQHEFFGLGGEKNNWFISLFERLQDICKHSPEEFSSNNSLKEAYRYHEINWKSKNIPIKRSDLTWVNKDIISNEVDFPFYQFHISKGNGRVVGFWGLNQDVFYIVLLDPKHNIQPAGGKYGFRVDKTFSVPCQYTSLLNEIDRLKSVRCGDDDCKVRSELHIIQERTSVGNFVYFQLDDDYYQEFKSKTKNKSMGELIELWILNDQ
;
A
#
# COMPACT_ATOMS: atom_id res chain seq x y z
N MET A 1 48.48 10.27 46.53
CA MET A 1 48.97 10.11 45.14
C MET A 1 48.00 10.85 44.22
N PRO A 2 48.49 11.58 43.21
CA PRO A 2 47.74 12.65 42.53
C PRO A 2 46.78 12.12 41.46
N ILE A 3 45.75 12.92 41.18
CA ILE A 3 44.77 12.73 40.11
C ILE A 3 45.37 13.33 38.84
N ASP A 4 45.68 12.49 37.85
CA ASP A 4 46.14 12.96 36.53
C ASP A 4 44.94 13.43 35.68
N ASN A 5 44.89 14.74 35.46
CA ASN A 5 44.01 15.39 34.50
C ASN A 5 44.46 15.06 33.06
N PHE A 6 43.79 14.13 32.39
CA PHE A 6 43.95 13.98 30.94
C PHE A 6 43.20 15.09 30.20
N SER A 7 43.95 16.11 29.80
CA SER A 7 43.53 17.15 28.87
C SER A 7 43.19 16.53 27.50
N VAL A 8 41.92 16.55 27.11
CA VAL A 8 41.51 16.22 25.74
C VAL A 8 41.84 17.42 24.85
N ARG A 9 42.88 17.28 24.02
CA ARG A 9 43.15 18.22 22.93
C ARG A 9 42.14 17.94 21.80
N PRO A 10 41.45 18.95 21.25
CA PRO A 10 40.60 18.74 20.09
C PRO A 10 41.45 18.35 18.89
N VAL A 11 41.16 17.19 18.28
CA VAL A 11 41.76 16.78 17.01
C VAL A 11 41.08 17.60 15.91
N LEU A 12 41.73 18.69 15.50
CA LEU A 12 41.42 19.40 14.26
C LEU A 12 41.82 18.50 13.09
N GLY A 13 40.84 17.84 12.50
CA GLY A 13 41.04 17.07 11.28
C GLY A 13 40.11 15.87 11.19
N ASN A 14 38.86 16.11 10.82
CA ASN A 14 38.10 15.19 9.97
C ASN A 14 36.95 15.98 9.36
N ASN A 15 37.00 16.16 8.04
CA ASN A 15 35.95 16.77 7.25
C ASN A 15 34.66 15.95 7.42
N THR A 16 33.75 16.41 8.27
CA THR A 16 32.37 15.93 8.25
C THR A 16 31.84 16.21 6.84
N PRO A 17 31.32 15.20 6.09
CA PRO A 17 30.73 15.46 4.79
C PRO A 17 29.66 16.53 4.98
N SER A 18 29.86 17.67 4.32
CA SER A 18 28.93 18.80 4.36
C SER A 18 27.53 18.29 4.06
N HIS A 19 26.54 18.75 4.84
CA HIS A 19 25.10 18.60 4.59
C HIS A 19 24.81 18.25 3.12
N GLN A 20 24.40 17.01 2.86
CA GLN A 20 23.91 16.65 1.54
C GLN A 20 22.75 17.59 1.21
N ILE A 21 22.89 18.33 0.11
CA ILE A 21 21.81 19.21 -0.36
C ILE A 21 20.61 18.29 -0.62
N PRO A 22 19.46 18.50 0.04
CA PRO A 22 18.28 17.72 -0.24
C PRO A 22 17.98 17.87 -1.73
N VAL A 23 17.95 16.75 -2.45
CA VAL A 23 17.58 16.75 -3.87
C VAL A 23 16.14 17.23 -3.92
N ASN A 24 15.93 18.46 -4.39
CA ASN A 24 14.59 18.96 -4.62
C ASN A 24 14.04 18.29 -5.88
N ILE A 25 13.34 17.18 -5.69
CA ILE A 25 12.71 16.41 -6.76
C ILE A 25 11.61 17.24 -7.45
N HIS A 26 11.04 18.22 -6.73
CA HIS A 26 10.01 19.14 -7.23
C HIS A 26 10.64 20.34 -7.94
N ASN A 27 11.28 20.08 -9.09
CA ASN A 27 11.71 21.15 -9.96
C ASN A 27 10.50 21.72 -10.71
N ARG A 28 10.16 23.00 -10.46
CA ARG A 28 8.96 23.68 -11.01
C ARG A 28 8.93 23.77 -12.54
N HIS A 29 10.04 23.46 -13.19
CA HIS A 29 10.19 23.45 -14.65
C HIS A 29 10.06 22.05 -15.27
N LYS A 30 9.90 20.99 -14.47
CA LYS A 30 9.60 19.66 -15.00
C LYS A 30 8.11 19.55 -15.38
N PRO A 31 7.77 18.78 -16.43
CA PRO A 31 6.40 18.41 -16.71
C PRO A 31 5.74 17.82 -15.45
N LYS A 32 4.42 18.03 -15.27
CA LYS A 32 3.69 17.40 -14.17
C LYS A 32 3.83 15.88 -14.29
N GLU A 33 4.34 15.24 -13.25
CA GLU A 33 4.42 13.79 -13.16
C GLU A 33 3.10 13.24 -12.59
N TRP A 34 2.82 11.96 -12.84
CA TRP A 34 1.71 11.29 -12.18
C TRP A 34 2.05 10.99 -10.72
N PHE A 35 1.18 11.44 -9.81
CA PHE A 35 1.19 10.95 -8.43
C PHE A 35 0.02 10.01 -8.21
N PHE A 36 0.25 8.91 -7.50
CA PHE A 36 -0.81 7.96 -7.16
C PHE A 36 -1.14 8.03 -5.68
N SER A 37 -2.43 8.10 -5.37
CA SER A 37 -2.92 8.01 -4.00
C SER A 37 -3.84 6.81 -3.84
N PHE A 38 -3.63 6.05 -2.77
CA PHE A 38 -4.49 4.93 -2.37
C PHE A 38 -5.51 5.34 -1.30
N MET A 39 -5.70 6.64 -1.05
CA MET A 39 -6.63 7.15 -0.03
C MET A 39 -8.06 6.59 -0.18
N TYR A 40 -8.51 6.38 -1.41
CA TYR A 40 -9.83 5.85 -1.73
C TYR A 40 -9.81 4.40 -2.20
N PHE A 41 -8.68 3.70 -2.07
CA PHE A 41 -8.59 2.31 -2.51
C PHE A 41 -9.35 1.39 -1.56
N GLN A 42 -10.26 0.59 -2.12
CA GLN A 42 -10.95 -0.46 -1.38
C GLN A 42 -11.20 -1.69 -2.26
N GLN A 43 -11.10 -2.88 -1.68
CA GLN A 43 -11.53 -4.12 -2.34
C GLN A 43 -13.07 -4.22 -2.32
N HIS A 44 -13.66 -4.70 -3.41
CA HIS A 44 -15.10 -4.89 -3.56
C HIS A 44 -15.40 -6.29 -4.13
N GLU A 45 -16.63 -6.79 -4.05
CA GLU A 45 -17.02 -8.19 -4.40
C GLU A 45 -16.50 -8.67 -5.77
N PHE A 46 -16.41 -7.78 -6.76
CA PHE A 46 -15.93 -8.05 -8.12
C PHE A 46 -14.56 -7.40 -8.43
N PHE A 47 -13.93 -6.78 -7.44
CA PHE A 47 -12.67 -6.05 -7.54
C PHE A 47 -11.73 -6.38 -6.36
N GLY A 48 -11.76 -7.63 -5.93
CA GLY A 48 -10.89 -8.18 -4.91
C GLY A 48 -9.58 -8.71 -5.51
N LEU A 49 -8.55 -8.77 -4.68
CA LEU A 49 -7.20 -9.21 -5.07
C LEU A 49 -6.89 -10.65 -4.64
N GLY A 50 -7.89 -11.37 -4.14
CA GLY A 50 -7.79 -12.73 -3.65
C GLY A 50 -7.50 -13.73 -4.74
N GLY A 51 -6.43 -14.48 -4.53
CA GLY A 51 -5.91 -15.46 -5.50
C GLY A 51 -4.96 -14.86 -6.53
N GLU A 52 -4.73 -13.55 -6.55
CA GLU A 52 -3.70 -12.95 -7.39
C GLU A 52 -2.31 -13.28 -6.85
N LYS A 53 -1.38 -13.59 -7.77
CA LYS A 53 -0.01 -14.00 -7.45
C LYS A 53 0.92 -12.79 -7.40
N ASN A 54 2.09 -12.93 -6.77
CA ASN A 54 3.09 -11.87 -6.68
C ASN A 54 3.37 -11.18 -8.02
N ASN A 55 3.47 -11.93 -9.12
CA ASN A 55 3.73 -11.36 -10.44
C ASN A 55 2.65 -10.36 -10.90
N TRP A 56 1.39 -10.53 -10.49
CA TRP A 56 0.33 -9.57 -10.79
C TRP A 56 0.62 -8.22 -10.12
N PHE A 57 1.03 -8.23 -8.84
CA PHE A 57 1.41 -7.02 -8.11
C PHE A 57 2.68 -6.38 -8.67
N ILE A 58 3.67 -7.16 -9.06
CA ILE A 58 4.86 -6.64 -9.75
C ILE A 58 4.46 -5.94 -11.05
N SER A 59 3.60 -6.55 -11.87
CA SER A 59 3.08 -5.91 -13.08
C SER A 59 2.32 -4.62 -12.80
N LEU A 60 1.56 -4.55 -11.70
CA LEU A 60 0.89 -3.32 -11.27
C LEU A 60 1.93 -2.23 -10.96
N PHE A 61 2.94 -2.52 -10.14
CA PHE A 61 3.96 -1.54 -9.78
C PHE A 61 4.78 -1.09 -10.99
N GLU A 62 5.17 -2.01 -11.87
CA GLU A 62 5.84 -1.67 -13.12
C GLU A 62 4.99 -0.77 -14.00
N ARG A 63 3.67 -1.03 -14.11
CA ARG A 63 2.76 -0.16 -14.86
C ARG A 63 2.67 1.23 -14.25
N LEU A 64 2.52 1.33 -12.93
CA LEU A 64 2.44 2.62 -12.24
C LEU A 64 3.74 3.41 -12.43
N GLN A 65 4.89 2.77 -12.27
CA GLN A 65 6.20 3.37 -12.53
C GLN A 65 6.36 3.84 -13.98
N ASP A 66 5.89 3.03 -14.94
CA ASP A 66 5.98 3.35 -16.36
C ASP A 66 5.11 4.57 -16.73
N ILE A 67 3.89 4.64 -16.18
CA ILE A 67 3.02 5.82 -16.36
C ILE A 67 3.64 7.08 -15.76
N CYS A 68 4.35 7.00 -14.63
CA CYS A 68 5.03 8.16 -14.03
C CYS A 68 6.10 8.79 -14.94
N LYS A 69 6.52 8.12 -16.04
CA LYS A 69 7.46 8.70 -17.03
C LYS A 69 6.79 9.67 -17.99
N HIS A 70 5.46 9.74 -17.96
CA HIS A 70 4.62 10.56 -18.83
C HIS A 70 3.92 11.65 -18.02
N SER A 71 3.52 12.73 -18.69
CA SER A 71 2.67 13.75 -18.06
C SER A 71 1.17 13.47 -18.26
N PRO A 72 0.29 13.93 -17.36
CA PRO A 72 -1.17 13.86 -17.59
C PRO A 72 -1.60 14.57 -18.89
N GLU A 73 -0.92 15.64 -19.28
CA GLU A 73 -1.19 16.38 -20.52
C GLU A 73 -0.81 15.57 -21.77
N GLU A 74 0.27 14.79 -21.72
CA GLU A 74 0.63 13.85 -22.80
C GLU A 74 -0.46 12.82 -23.01
N PHE A 75 -0.98 12.25 -21.92
CA PHE A 75 -2.12 11.35 -21.99
C PHE A 75 -3.33 12.03 -22.61
N SER A 76 -3.59 13.30 -22.32
CA SER A 76 -4.76 14.02 -22.85
C SER A 76 -4.66 14.31 -24.35
N SER A 77 -3.45 14.57 -24.85
CA SER A 77 -3.18 15.03 -26.22
C SER A 77 -2.72 13.94 -27.19
N ASN A 78 -2.24 12.79 -26.70
CA ASN A 78 -1.70 11.70 -27.52
C ASN A 78 -2.62 10.47 -27.54
N ASN A 79 -3.41 10.33 -28.62
CA ASN A 79 -4.33 9.20 -28.77
C ASN A 79 -3.62 7.83 -28.86
N SER A 80 -2.42 7.78 -29.44
CA SER A 80 -1.64 6.53 -29.50
C SER A 80 -1.20 6.09 -28.10
N LEU A 81 -0.84 7.04 -27.25
CA LEU A 81 -0.53 6.79 -25.84
C LEU A 81 -1.78 6.33 -25.08
N LYS A 82 -2.91 7.04 -25.22
CA LYS A 82 -4.19 6.61 -24.62
C LYS A 82 -4.52 5.17 -24.99
N GLU A 83 -4.40 4.81 -26.27
CA GLU A 83 -4.71 3.47 -26.75
C GLU A 83 -3.73 2.41 -26.23
N ALA A 84 -2.43 2.72 -26.15
CA ALA A 84 -1.41 1.81 -25.63
C ALA A 84 -1.63 1.43 -24.16
N TYR A 85 -2.08 2.39 -23.35
CA TYR A 85 -2.41 2.17 -21.93
C TYR A 85 -3.88 1.84 -21.70
N ARG A 86 -4.71 1.88 -22.74
CA ARG A 86 -6.19 1.83 -22.63
C ARG A 86 -6.71 2.84 -21.62
N TYR A 87 -6.11 4.03 -21.61
CA TYR A 87 -6.49 5.12 -20.73
C TYR A 87 -7.71 5.85 -21.28
N HIS A 88 -8.86 5.66 -20.64
CA HIS A 88 -10.10 6.30 -21.02
C HIS A 88 -11.09 6.41 -19.85
N GLU A 89 -12.06 7.32 -19.99
CA GLU A 89 -13.17 7.44 -19.05
C GLU A 89 -14.01 6.17 -19.02
N ILE A 90 -14.50 5.82 -17.83
CA ILE A 90 -15.40 4.69 -17.64
C ILE A 90 -16.79 5.08 -18.12
N ASN A 91 -17.29 4.36 -19.11
CA ASN A 91 -18.69 4.44 -19.49
C ASN A 91 -19.53 3.61 -18.53
N TRP A 92 -20.02 4.23 -17.44
CA TRP A 92 -20.87 3.60 -16.42
C TRP A 92 -22.20 3.04 -16.94
N LYS A 93 -22.59 3.37 -18.17
CA LYS A 93 -23.78 2.84 -18.86
C LYS A 93 -23.48 1.61 -19.71
N SER A 94 -22.23 1.12 -19.73
CA SER A 94 -21.87 -0.08 -20.48
C SER A 94 -22.61 -1.31 -19.95
N LYS A 95 -22.84 -2.29 -20.82
CA LYS A 95 -23.52 -3.54 -20.45
C LYS A 95 -22.68 -4.33 -19.43
N ASN A 96 -23.36 -4.93 -18.47
CA ASN A 96 -22.82 -5.86 -17.48
C ASN A 96 -21.69 -5.32 -16.60
N ILE A 97 -21.63 -4.01 -16.36
CA ILE A 97 -20.79 -3.49 -15.27
C ILE A 97 -21.42 -3.93 -13.94
N PRO A 98 -20.67 -4.60 -13.06
CA PRO A 98 -21.24 -5.18 -11.84
C PRO A 98 -21.53 -4.17 -10.73
N ILE A 99 -21.09 -2.92 -10.88
CA ILE A 99 -21.24 -1.85 -9.89
C ILE A 99 -21.50 -0.52 -10.60
N LYS A 100 -22.25 0.37 -9.95
CA LYS A 100 -22.45 1.75 -10.37
C LYS A 100 -21.50 2.69 -9.65
N ARG A 101 -21.27 3.86 -10.22
CA ARG A 101 -20.52 4.95 -9.57
C ARG A 101 -21.06 5.26 -8.16
N SER A 102 -22.38 5.20 -7.97
CA SER A 102 -23.04 5.42 -6.66
C SER A 102 -22.71 4.38 -5.59
N ASP A 103 -22.24 3.20 -6.00
CA ASP A 103 -21.97 2.07 -5.10
C ASP A 103 -20.58 2.20 -4.44
N LEU A 104 -19.76 3.15 -4.89
CA LEU A 104 -18.46 3.51 -4.33
C LEU A 104 -18.61 4.34 -3.04
N THR A 105 -19.32 3.81 -2.04
CA THR A 105 -19.77 4.56 -0.85
C THR A 105 -18.65 5.07 0.07
N TRP A 106 -17.42 4.59 -0.13
CA TRP A 106 -16.23 5.03 0.62
C TRP A 106 -15.53 6.24 -0.02
N VAL A 107 -15.91 6.61 -1.25
CA VAL A 107 -15.46 7.84 -1.90
C VAL A 107 -16.34 9.00 -1.44
N ASN A 108 -15.76 10.20 -1.32
CA ASN A 108 -16.51 11.40 -0.93
C ASN A 108 -17.73 11.60 -1.86
N LYS A 109 -18.90 11.85 -1.24
CA LYS A 109 -20.18 12.04 -1.94
C LYS A 109 -20.14 13.18 -2.97
N ASP A 110 -19.37 14.24 -2.71
CA ASP A 110 -19.24 15.37 -3.62
C ASP A 110 -18.50 14.95 -4.91
N ILE A 111 -17.53 14.04 -4.78
CA ILE A 111 -16.84 13.44 -5.92
C ILE A 111 -17.79 12.50 -6.66
N ILE A 112 -18.49 11.62 -5.94
CA ILE A 112 -19.41 10.65 -6.55
C ILE A 112 -20.54 11.33 -7.32
N SER A 113 -21.11 12.41 -6.79
CA SER A 113 -22.23 13.13 -7.41
C SER A 113 -21.82 14.09 -8.52
N ASN A 114 -20.53 14.42 -8.66
CA ASN A 114 -20.02 15.33 -9.68
C ASN A 114 -19.18 14.59 -10.75
N GLU A 115 -19.88 14.03 -11.73
CA GLU A 115 -19.24 13.32 -12.86
C GLU A 115 -18.47 14.26 -13.80
N VAL A 116 -18.85 15.54 -13.87
CA VAL A 116 -18.26 16.53 -14.77
C VAL A 116 -16.86 16.92 -14.30
N ASP A 117 -16.70 17.25 -13.03
CA ASP A 117 -15.40 17.67 -12.50
C ASP A 117 -14.53 16.48 -12.08
N PHE A 118 -15.15 15.34 -11.74
CA PHE A 118 -14.45 14.13 -11.33
C PHE A 118 -14.81 12.90 -12.17
N PRO A 119 -14.57 12.90 -13.49
CA PRO A 119 -14.74 11.70 -14.29
C PRO A 119 -13.81 10.58 -13.78
N PHE A 120 -14.33 9.36 -13.79
CA PHE A 120 -13.53 8.19 -13.41
C PHE A 120 -12.90 7.60 -14.67
N TYR A 121 -11.61 7.30 -14.58
CA TYR A 121 -10.81 6.72 -15.65
C TYR A 121 -10.39 5.30 -15.29
N GLN A 122 -10.07 4.54 -16.33
CA GLN A 122 -9.33 3.30 -16.22
C GLN A 122 -8.08 3.32 -17.09
N PHE A 123 -7.09 2.52 -16.73
CA PHE A 123 -6.00 2.11 -17.61
C PHE A 123 -5.63 0.65 -17.34
N HIS A 124 -5.06 -0.02 -18.34
CA HIS A 124 -4.67 -1.42 -18.24
C HIS A 124 -3.32 -1.58 -17.51
N ILE A 125 -3.21 -2.61 -16.67
CA ILE A 125 -1.92 -3.08 -16.12
C ILE A 125 -1.12 -3.75 -17.23
N SER A 126 -1.79 -4.61 -18.00
CA SER A 126 -1.29 -5.20 -19.25
C SER A 126 -2.47 -5.73 -20.06
N LYS A 127 -2.21 -6.37 -21.22
CA LYS A 127 -3.27 -6.97 -22.05
C LYS A 127 -4.08 -8.07 -21.32
N GLY A 128 -3.56 -8.63 -20.23
CA GLY A 128 -4.21 -9.71 -19.48
C GLY A 128 -4.18 -9.61 -17.95
N ASN A 129 -3.59 -8.55 -17.39
CA ASN A 129 -3.48 -8.38 -15.93
C ASN A 129 -4.51 -7.41 -15.36
N GLY A 130 -5.62 -7.17 -16.05
CA GLY A 130 -6.65 -6.28 -15.53
C GLY A 130 -6.37 -4.79 -15.70
N ARG A 131 -7.05 -3.99 -14.88
CA ARG A 131 -7.06 -2.52 -14.93
C ARG A 131 -6.88 -1.90 -13.55
N VAL A 132 -6.49 -0.63 -13.56
CA VAL A 132 -6.57 0.29 -12.43
C VAL A 132 -7.72 1.26 -12.71
N VAL A 133 -8.53 1.55 -11.69
CA VAL A 133 -9.66 2.49 -11.77
C VAL A 133 -9.47 3.60 -10.74
N GLY A 134 -9.69 4.83 -11.16
CA GLY A 134 -9.55 5.99 -10.28
C GLY A 134 -10.05 7.28 -10.92
N PHE A 135 -9.74 8.40 -10.29
CA PHE A 135 -10.09 9.73 -10.76
C PHE A 135 -8.98 10.73 -10.43
N TRP A 136 -8.94 11.85 -11.12
CA TRP A 136 -7.99 12.93 -10.87
C TRP A 136 -8.49 13.87 -9.77
N GLY A 137 -7.59 14.31 -8.89
CA GLY A 137 -7.85 15.45 -8.01
C GLY A 137 -8.08 16.75 -8.79
N LEU A 138 -8.57 17.79 -8.11
CA LEU A 138 -8.90 19.10 -8.70
C LEU A 138 -7.77 19.72 -9.53
N ASN A 139 -6.51 19.51 -9.13
CA ASN A 139 -5.34 20.07 -9.81
C ASN A 139 -4.72 19.13 -10.86
N GLN A 140 -5.34 17.97 -11.10
CA GLN A 140 -4.87 16.89 -11.99
C GLN A 140 -3.41 16.48 -11.74
N ASP A 141 -2.98 16.56 -10.49
CA ASP A 141 -1.66 16.14 -10.01
C ASP A 141 -1.69 14.73 -9.44
N VAL A 142 -2.72 14.43 -8.65
CA VAL A 142 -2.87 13.13 -7.98
C VAL A 142 -4.00 12.34 -8.63
N PHE A 143 -3.67 11.15 -9.11
CA PHE A 143 -4.61 10.11 -9.49
C PHE A 143 -4.97 9.26 -8.27
N TYR A 144 -6.21 9.38 -7.80
CA TYR A 144 -6.72 8.60 -6.69
C TYR A 144 -7.22 7.25 -7.19
N ILE A 145 -6.50 6.19 -6.83
CA ILE A 145 -6.88 4.81 -7.13
C ILE A 145 -8.03 4.42 -6.20
N VAL A 146 -9.13 3.93 -6.80
CA VAL A 146 -10.35 3.54 -6.09
C VAL A 146 -10.55 2.03 -6.13
N LEU A 147 -10.34 1.41 -7.28
CA LEU A 147 -10.46 -0.04 -7.47
C LEU A 147 -9.27 -0.58 -8.26
N LEU A 148 -8.95 -1.83 -7.99
CA LEU A 148 -8.08 -2.65 -8.82
C LEU A 148 -8.93 -3.77 -9.42
N ASP A 149 -8.85 -3.92 -10.74
CA ASP A 149 -9.73 -4.79 -11.51
C ASP A 149 -8.94 -5.88 -12.23
N PRO A 150 -8.46 -6.91 -11.51
CA PRO A 150 -7.62 -7.97 -12.08
C PRO A 150 -8.35 -8.80 -13.15
N LYS A 151 -9.69 -8.81 -13.16
CA LYS A 151 -10.51 -9.63 -14.05
C LYS A 151 -11.22 -8.86 -15.18
N HIS A 152 -10.90 -7.58 -15.37
CA HIS A 152 -11.50 -6.74 -16.42
C HIS A 152 -13.03 -6.54 -16.28
N ASN A 153 -13.54 -6.55 -15.05
CA ASN A 153 -14.95 -6.44 -14.70
C ASN A 153 -15.55 -5.03 -14.87
N ILE A 154 -14.78 -3.95 -14.78
CA ILE A 154 -15.35 -2.57 -14.80
C ILE A 154 -15.92 -2.18 -16.16
N GLN A 155 -15.41 -2.81 -17.23
CA GLN A 155 -15.97 -2.77 -18.59
C GLN A 155 -15.66 -4.11 -19.28
N PRO A 156 -16.49 -5.14 -19.07
CA PRO A 156 -16.23 -6.48 -19.60
C PRO A 156 -16.16 -6.43 -21.13
N ALA A 157 -15.09 -6.97 -21.70
CA ALA A 157 -14.97 -7.04 -23.15
C ALA A 157 -15.90 -8.14 -23.69
N GLY A 158 -16.88 -7.77 -24.50
CA GLY A 158 -17.84 -8.70 -25.14
C GLY A 158 -17.25 -9.58 -26.25
N GLY A 159 -15.97 -9.99 -26.14
CA GLY A 159 -15.27 -10.83 -27.12
C GLY A 159 -15.75 -12.29 -27.12
N LYS A 160 -14.87 -13.23 -27.50
CA LYS A 160 -15.17 -14.68 -27.65
C LYS A 160 -15.89 -15.35 -26.48
N TYR A 161 -15.88 -14.76 -25.29
CA TYR A 161 -16.41 -15.35 -24.06
C TYR A 161 -17.67 -14.64 -23.53
N GLY A 162 -18.22 -13.66 -24.26
CA GLY A 162 -19.38 -12.87 -23.82
C GLY A 162 -19.02 -11.83 -22.74
N PHE A 163 -19.92 -10.88 -22.48
CA PHE A 163 -19.80 -9.85 -21.45
C PHE A 163 -19.89 -10.46 -20.04
N ARG A 164 -18.93 -11.32 -19.66
CA ARG A 164 -18.93 -12.05 -18.39
C ARG A 164 -18.21 -11.22 -17.34
N VAL A 165 -18.80 -11.20 -16.14
CA VAL A 165 -18.19 -10.70 -14.92
C VAL A 165 -17.63 -11.91 -14.18
N ASP A 166 -16.34 -11.87 -13.85
CA ASP A 166 -15.69 -12.91 -13.08
C ASP A 166 -15.71 -12.57 -11.60
N LYS A 167 -15.96 -13.58 -10.76
CA LYS A 167 -15.91 -13.39 -9.31
C LYS A 167 -14.48 -13.14 -8.85
N THR A 168 -14.35 -12.28 -7.85
CA THR A 168 -13.10 -12.06 -7.13
C THR A 168 -13.33 -12.30 -5.64
N PHE A 169 -12.25 -12.33 -4.88
CA PHE A 169 -12.33 -12.49 -3.43
C PHE A 169 -11.51 -11.39 -2.78
N SER A 170 -11.97 -10.84 -1.66
CA SER A 170 -11.17 -9.89 -0.90
C SER A 170 -10.14 -10.62 -0.04
N VAL A 171 -8.92 -10.09 0.03
CA VAL A 171 -7.90 -10.58 0.97
C VAL A 171 -7.83 -9.64 2.17
N PRO A 172 -8.03 -10.12 3.41
CA PRO A 172 -7.71 -9.34 4.59
C PRO A 172 -6.19 -9.16 4.70
N CYS A 173 -5.72 -7.96 5.07
CA CYS A 173 -4.30 -7.80 5.39
C CYS A 173 -3.98 -8.59 6.68
N GLN A 174 -2.71 -8.92 6.92
CA GLN A 174 -2.30 -9.71 8.10
C GLN A 174 -2.82 -9.10 9.41
N TYR A 175 -2.85 -7.78 9.51
CA TYR A 175 -3.43 -7.07 10.64
C TYR A 175 -4.94 -7.36 10.80
N THR A 176 -5.71 -7.24 9.72
CA THR A 176 -7.15 -7.58 9.74
C THR A 176 -7.38 -9.06 10.03
N SER A 177 -6.55 -9.96 9.49
CA SER A 177 -6.61 -11.39 9.80
C SER A 177 -6.36 -11.65 11.28
N LEU A 178 -5.36 -10.99 11.87
CA LEU A 178 -5.08 -11.07 13.30
C LEU A 178 -6.25 -10.54 14.15
N LEU A 179 -6.83 -9.40 13.78
CA LEU A 179 -8.02 -8.87 14.46
C LEU A 179 -9.19 -9.87 14.39
N ASN A 180 -9.44 -10.47 13.22
CA ASN A 180 -10.49 -11.47 13.05
C ASN A 180 -10.23 -12.75 13.87
N GLU A 181 -8.97 -13.20 13.98
CA GLU A 181 -8.59 -14.33 14.83
C GLU A 181 -8.80 -14.02 16.31
N ILE A 182 -8.43 -12.82 16.75
CA ILE A 182 -8.70 -12.34 18.12
C ILE A 182 -10.21 -12.34 18.40
N ASP A 183 -11.01 -11.79 17.49
CA ASP A 183 -12.47 -11.75 17.67
C ASP A 183 -13.09 -13.15 17.66
N ARG A 184 -12.59 -14.06 16.82
CA ARG A 184 -12.98 -15.47 16.86
C ARG A 184 -12.68 -16.09 18.22
N LEU A 185 -11.48 -15.89 18.77
CA LEU A 185 -11.11 -16.42 20.09
C LEU A 185 -12.01 -15.89 21.22
N LYS A 186 -12.43 -14.62 21.16
CA LYS A 186 -13.41 -14.06 22.11
C LYS A 186 -14.79 -14.71 22.03
N SER A 187 -15.20 -15.11 20.83
CA SER A 187 -16.52 -15.73 20.60
C SER A 187 -16.61 -17.16 21.18
N VAL A 188 -15.47 -17.79 21.48
CA VAL A 188 -15.44 -19.11 22.12
C VAL A 188 -15.90 -18.97 23.58
N ARG A 189 -16.91 -19.77 23.96
CA ARG A 189 -17.34 -19.88 25.35
C ARG A 189 -16.35 -20.77 26.10
N CYS A 190 -15.70 -20.24 27.12
CA CYS A 190 -15.00 -21.08 28.09
C CYS A 190 -16.05 -21.79 28.95
N GLY A 191 -15.83 -23.06 29.28
CA GLY A 191 -16.69 -23.80 30.23
C GLY A 191 -16.41 -23.49 31.70
N ASP A 192 -15.48 -22.58 31.96
CA ASP A 192 -15.05 -22.14 33.28
C ASP A 192 -15.29 -20.62 33.37
N ASP A 193 -15.96 -20.18 34.44
CA ASP A 193 -16.36 -18.79 34.64
C ASP A 193 -15.13 -17.88 34.90
N ASP A 194 -14.00 -18.43 35.33
CA ASP A 194 -12.74 -17.72 35.61
C ASP A 194 -11.66 -17.98 34.55
N CYS A 195 -12.07 -17.94 33.28
CA CYS A 195 -11.19 -18.25 32.14
C CYS A 195 -10.07 -17.21 31.98
N LYS A 196 -8.90 -17.49 32.56
CA LYS A 196 -7.69 -16.63 32.50
C LYS A 196 -7.28 -16.23 31.09
N VAL A 197 -7.52 -17.09 30.09
CA VAL A 197 -7.23 -16.77 28.67
C VAL A 197 -8.13 -15.66 28.16
N ARG A 198 -9.40 -15.63 28.57
CA ARG A 198 -10.36 -14.59 28.18
C ARG A 198 -10.04 -13.25 28.84
N SER A 199 -9.63 -13.25 30.10
CA SER A 199 -9.20 -12.03 30.79
C SER A 199 -7.92 -11.45 30.18
N GLU A 200 -6.92 -12.28 29.88
CA GLU A 200 -5.68 -11.83 29.23
C GLU A 200 -5.92 -11.32 27.80
N LEU A 201 -6.82 -11.95 27.03
CA LEU A 201 -7.21 -11.45 25.69
C LEU A 201 -7.86 -10.06 25.73
N HIS A 202 -8.67 -9.78 26.76
CA HIS A 202 -9.21 -8.43 26.98
C HIS A 202 -8.11 -7.41 27.32
N ILE A 203 -7.15 -7.78 28.18
CA ILE A 203 -6.02 -6.93 28.58
C ILE A 203 -5.09 -6.61 27.40
N ILE A 204 -4.85 -7.57 26.50
CA ILE A 204 -4.01 -7.37 25.30
C ILE A 204 -4.58 -6.27 24.40
N GLN A 205 -5.91 -6.16 24.28
CA GLN A 205 -6.55 -5.12 23.49
C GLN A 205 -6.38 -3.72 24.10
N GLU A 206 -6.45 -3.60 25.43
CA GLU A 206 -6.25 -2.32 26.11
C GLU A 206 -4.78 -1.84 26.01
N ARG A 207 -3.83 -2.78 26.01
CA ARG A 207 -2.39 -2.49 25.86
C ARG A 207 -1.96 -2.17 24.43
N THR A 208 -2.61 -2.74 23.41
CA THR A 208 -2.26 -2.49 22.00
C THR A 208 -2.77 -1.15 21.48
N SER A 209 -3.62 -0.45 22.23
CA SER A 209 -3.98 0.95 21.96
C SER A 209 -2.84 1.96 22.21
N VAL A 210 -1.75 1.57 22.87
CA VAL A 210 -0.60 2.46 23.15
C VAL A 210 0.70 1.67 23.13
N GLY A 211 1.42 1.68 22.00
CA GLY A 211 2.77 1.10 21.94
C GLY A 211 3.47 1.33 20.60
N ASN A 212 4.74 1.74 20.67
CA ASN A 212 5.63 1.76 19.52
C ASN A 212 6.17 0.34 19.32
N PHE A 213 5.88 -0.27 18.18
CA PHE A 213 6.44 -1.58 17.81
C PHE A 213 7.51 -1.41 16.74
N VAL A 214 8.53 -2.28 16.82
CA VAL A 214 9.54 -2.42 15.78
C VAL A 214 9.41 -3.82 15.21
N TYR A 215 9.14 -3.91 13.91
CA TYR A 215 8.97 -5.18 13.19
C TYR A 215 10.12 -5.36 12.22
N PHE A 216 10.71 -6.55 12.23
CA PHE A 216 11.70 -6.96 11.24
C PHE A 216 11.29 -8.30 10.65
N GLN A 217 11.41 -8.41 9.33
CA GLN A 217 11.30 -9.66 8.61
C GLN A 217 12.71 -10.15 8.29
N LEU A 218 13.01 -11.38 8.70
CA LEU A 218 14.27 -12.06 8.40
C LEU A 218 13.96 -13.18 7.41
N ASP A 219 14.82 -13.37 6.41
CA ASP A 219 14.79 -14.61 5.63
C ASP A 219 15.32 -15.78 6.45
N ASP A 220 15.20 -16.99 5.92
CA ASP A 220 15.55 -18.20 6.67
C ASP A 220 17.03 -18.22 7.08
N ASP A 221 17.93 -17.69 6.25
CA ASP A 221 19.36 -17.64 6.53
C ASP A 221 19.67 -16.66 7.68
N TYR A 222 19.15 -15.44 7.60
CA TYR A 222 19.30 -14.44 8.66
C TYR A 222 18.53 -14.81 9.93
N TYR A 223 17.42 -15.54 9.83
CA TYR A 223 16.65 -15.98 10.98
C TYR A 223 17.42 -17.01 11.81
N GLN A 224 18.09 -17.96 11.18
CA GLN A 224 18.93 -18.92 11.90
C GLN A 224 20.12 -18.22 12.57
N GLU A 225 20.77 -17.30 11.86
CA GLU A 225 21.87 -16.51 12.42
C GLU A 225 21.39 -15.66 13.60
N PHE A 226 20.29 -14.93 13.43
CA PHE A 226 19.67 -14.13 14.48
C PHE A 226 19.33 -14.99 15.70
N LYS A 227 18.67 -16.13 15.51
CA LYS A 227 18.30 -17.03 16.61
C LYS A 227 19.54 -17.59 17.33
N SER A 228 20.63 -17.84 16.60
CA SER A 228 21.90 -18.29 17.19
C SER A 228 22.55 -17.21 18.05
N LYS A 229 22.57 -15.95 17.56
CA LYS A 229 23.22 -14.81 18.21
C LYS A 229 22.42 -14.27 19.40
N THR A 230 21.10 -14.48 19.39
CA THR A 230 20.18 -13.94 20.41
C THR A 230 19.78 -14.95 21.49
N LYS A 231 20.14 -16.24 21.36
CA LYS A 231 19.65 -17.35 22.19
C LYS A 231 19.73 -17.15 23.71
N ASN A 232 20.71 -16.37 24.19
CA ASN A 232 20.95 -16.12 25.62
C ASN A 232 21.01 -14.61 25.96
N LYS A 233 20.43 -13.75 25.11
CA LYS A 233 20.44 -12.30 25.30
C LYS A 233 19.03 -11.79 25.53
N SER A 234 18.87 -10.89 26.50
CA SER A 234 17.65 -10.12 26.70
C SER A 234 17.48 -9.09 25.59
N MET A 235 16.24 -8.63 25.38
CA MET A 235 15.94 -7.59 24.38
C MET A 235 16.71 -6.28 24.66
N GLY A 236 16.93 -5.95 25.94
CA GLY A 236 17.75 -4.79 26.33
C GLY A 236 19.20 -4.93 25.86
N GLU A 237 19.82 -6.09 26.09
CA GLU A 237 21.19 -6.37 25.62
C GLU A 237 21.30 -6.38 24.09
N LEU A 238 20.25 -6.83 23.39
CA LEU A 238 20.20 -6.82 21.92
C LEU A 238 20.09 -5.41 21.37
N ILE A 239 19.25 -4.57 21.97
CA ILE A 239 19.09 -3.16 21.58
C ILE A 239 20.38 -2.39 21.89
N GLU A 240 21.01 -2.62 23.04
CA GLU A 240 22.31 -2.03 23.37
C GLU A 240 23.40 -2.47 22.39
N LEU A 241 23.49 -3.76 22.05
CA LEU A 241 24.46 -4.24 21.05
C LEU A 241 24.22 -3.68 19.65
N TRP A 242 22.98 -3.30 19.32
CA TRP A 242 22.63 -2.74 18.02
C TRP A 242 22.87 -1.22 17.99
N ILE A 243 22.59 -0.51 19.08
CA ILE A 243 22.84 0.93 19.24
C ILE A 243 24.33 1.22 19.46
N LEU A 244 25.07 0.33 20.13
CA LEU A 244 26.50 0.50 20.43
C LEU A 244 27.44 -0.04 19.34
N ASN A 245 26.93 -0.77 18.33
CA ASN A 245 27.69 -1.16 17.14
C ASN A 245 27.66 -0.08 16.03
N ASP A 246 27.04 1.07 16.29
CA ASP A 246 27.14 2.27 15.45
C ASP A 246 28.20 3.26 15.99
N GLN A 247 29.20 2.75 16.74
CA GLN A 247 30.48 3.41 17.02
C GLN A 247 31.68 2.61 16.50
#